data_AF-A0A5J4K840-F1
#
_entry.id   AF-A0A5J4K840-F1
#
_cell.length_a   1.000
_cell.length_b   1.000
_cell.length_c   1.000
_cell.angle_alpha   90.00
_cell.angle_beta   90.00
_cell.angle_gamma   90.00
#
_symmetry.space_group_name_H-M   'P 1'
#
loop_
_entity.id
_entity.type
_entity.pdbx_description
1 polymer ?
#
loop_
_entity_poly.entity_id
_entity_poly.type
_entity_poly.pdbx_seq_one_letter_code
_entity_poly.pdbx_strand_id
1 'polypeptide(L)'
;MRRTFLTRLRINGSYYVLGGLLLLLGAPLYQWLWLLPHGYGEALAAANRGQLAVYVLWLHLHVWSFAFYRLLQMVAFALTLSLPFTLFRIIVAQEVLGRDEEGAGVATGEEEEALPAAEMEIADGPQTDVAAGEKPLPQTAEELLAVPWRGKGFAVIAAWSGMLGILLLVLGNLASTVYQIGVARTFTAEAALTPSFALVVEICTLVSNTAGGLLLALATLLFGFVIVRSGLQLWPPLWVALGYVAILLALFLIGSAVQVALAPSSGQAFLTTPAFLLFALWTLWLGLILVRLRPAPAS
;
A
#
# COMPACT_ATOMS: atom_id res chain seq x y z
N MET A 1 25.58 7.91 -2.81
CA MET A 1 24.50 7.05 -2.25
C MET A 1 23.08 7.58 -2.46
N ARG A 2 22.81 8.89 -2.43
CA ARG A 2 21.51 9.49 -2.81
C ARG A 2 20.97 8.99 -4.17
N ARG A 3 21.87 8.83 -5.16
CA ARG A 3 21.56 8.22 -6.46
C ARG A 3 20.94 6.82 -6.33
N THR A 4 21.56 5.94 -5.55
CA THR A 4 21.10 4.56 -5.37
C THR A 4 19.72 4.50 -4.72
N PHE A 5 19.41 5.41 -3.78
CA PHE A 5 18.11 5.49 -3.13
C PHE A 5 17.02 6.01 -4.08
N LEU A 6 17.26 7.13 -4.80
CA LEU A 6 16.32 7.69 -5.77
C LEU A 6 16.05 6.73 -6.94
N THR A 7 17.09 6.04 -7.43
CA THR A 7 16.93 5.01 -8.47
C THR A 7 16.08 3.85 -7.99
N ARG A 8 16.27 3.37 -6.75
CA ARG A 8 15.43 2.32 -6.15
C ARG A 8 13.97 2.77 -5.99
N LEU A 9 13.74 4.01 -5.53
CA LEU A 9 12.39 4.59 -5.44
C LEU A 9 11.71 4.66 -6.80
N ARG A 10 12.44 5.07 -7.85
CA ARG A 10 11.91 5.15 -9.21
C ARG A 10 11.56 3.77 -9.79
N ILE A 11 12.42 2.76 -9.58
CA ILE A 11 12.17 1.37 -10.00
C ILE A 11 10.92 0.84 -9.28
N ASN A 12 10.83 1.02 -7.96
CA ASN A 12 9.64 0.64 -7.20
C ASN A 12 8.39 1.37 -7.69
N GLY A 13 8.50 2.67 -8.00
CA GLY A 13 7.44 3.46 -8.60
C GLY A 13 6.93 2.86 -9.91
N SER A 14 7.82 2.34 -10.76
CA SER A 14 7.42 1.68 -12.01
C SER A 14 6.62 0.39 -11.78
N TYR A 15 6.98 -0.39 -10.75
CA TYR A 15 6.19 -1.56 -10.35
C TYR A 15 4.81 -1.16 -9.83
N TYR A 16 4.70 -0.07 -9.07
CA TYR A 16 3.40 0.41 -8.57
C TYR A 16 2.52 0.97 -9.68
N VAL A 17 3.09 1.64 -10.68
CA VAL A 17 2.34 2.05 -11.87
C VAL A 17 1.82 0.83 -12.61
N LEU A 18 2.66 -0.17 -12.84
CA LEU A 18 2.26 -1.40 -13.53
C LEU A 18 1.19 -2.17 -12.73
N GLY A 19 1.38 -2.35 -11.43
CA GLY A 19 0.41 -3.00 -10.54
C GLY A 19 -0.91 -2.25 -10.46
N GLY A 20 -0.86 -0.92 -10.32
CA GLY A 20 -2.04 -0.06 -10.33
C GLY A 20 -2.82 -0.14 -11.64
N LEU A 21 -2.14 -0.11 -12.80
CA LEU A 21 -2.77 -0.27 -14.11
C LEU A 21 -3.36 -1.68 -14.31
N LEU A 22 -2.69 -2.72 -13.82
CA LEU A 22 -3.20 -4.09 -13.87
C LEU A 22 -4.46 -4.25 -13.03
N LEU A 23 -4.52 -3.66 -11.83
CA LEU A 23 -5.74 -3.68 -11.00
C LEU A 23 -6.86 -2.81 -11.57
N LEU A 24 -6.53 -1.63 -12.08
CA LEU A 24 -7.52 -0.65 -12.54
C LEU A 24 -8.11 -1.00 -13.91
N LEU A 25 -7.28 -1.49 -14.83
CA LEU A 25 -7.65 -1.75 -16.22
C LEU A 25 -7.49 -3.22 -16.57
N GLY A 26 -6.36 -3.84 -16.25
CA GLY A 26 -6.06 -5.22 -16.68
C GLY A 26 -7.13 -6.23 -16.26
N ALA A 27 -7.35 -6.38 -14.95
CA ALA A 27 -8.33 -7.33 -14.42
C ALA A 27 -9.78 -7.00 -14.82
N PRO A 28 -10.26 -5.74 -14.70
CA PRO A 28 -11.62 -5.40 -15.14
C PRO A 28 -11.85 -5.60 -16.64
N LEU A 29 -10.90 -5.22 -17.50
CA LEU A 29 -11.02 -5.41 -18.95
C LEU A 29 -11.01 -6.89 -19.32
N TYR A 30 -10.15 -7.70 -18.69
CA TYR A 30 -10.16 -9.14 -18.92
C TYR A 30 -11.49 -9.77 -18.47
N GLN A 31 -12.02 -9.35 -17.33
CA GLN A 31 -13.32 -9.82 -16.87
C GLN A 31 -14.44 -9.43 -17.85
N TRP A 32 -14.43 -8.21 -18.35
CA TRP A 32 -15.46 -7.70 -19.25
C TRP A 32 -15.38 -8.27 -20.66
N LEU A 33 -14.18 -8.35 -21.25
CA LEU A 33 -13.97 -8.81 -22.62
C LEU A 33 -13.99 -10.34 -22.75
N TRP A 34 -13.56 -11.07 -21.72
CA TRP A 34 -13.37 -12.51 -21.81
C TRP A 34 -14.28 -13.30 -20.87
N LEU A 35 -14.24 -13.03 -19.56
CA LEU A 35 -14.97 -13.86 -18.60
C LEU A 35 -16.49 -13.72 -18.72
N LEU A 36 -17.00 -12.49 -18.83
CA LEU A 36 -18.43 -12.20 -18.90
C LEU A 36 -19.12 -12.84 -20.11
N PRO A 37 -18.60 -12.72 -21.35
CA PRO A 37 -19.15 -13.42 -22.52
C PRO A 37 -19.18 -14.95 -22.38
N HIS A 38 -18.28 -15.52 -21.58
CA HIS A 38 -18.23 -16.97 -21.31
C HIS A 38 -19.09 -17.39 -20.11
N GLY A 39 -20.00 -16.53 -19.62
CA GLY A 39 -20.96 -16.90 -18.56
C GLY A 39 -20.43 -16.81 -17.13
N TYR A 40 -19.26 -16.19 -16.90
CA TYR A 40 -18.71 -16.04 -15.54
C TYR A 40 -19.65 -15.33 -14.58
N GLY A 41 -20.37 -14.30 -15.06
CA GLY A 41 -21.32 -13.55 -14.24
C GLY A 41 -22.48 -14.41 -13.73
N GLU A 42 -23.00 -15.30 -14.59
CA GLU A 42 -24.08 -16.24 -14.22
C GLU A 42 -23.58 -17.30 -13.23
N ALA A 43 -22.38 -17.83 -13.47
CA ALA A 43 -21.72 -18.78 -12.58
C ALA A 43 -21.50 -18.17 -11.17
N LEU A 44 -21.04 -16.92 -11.10
CA LEU A 44 -20.84 -16.21 -9.84
C LEU A 44 -22.18 -15.91 -9.13
N ALA A 45 -23.21 -15.52 -9.88
CA ALA A 45 -24.56 -15.33 -9.33
C ALA A 45 -25.18 -16.64 -8.80
N ALA A 46 -24.90 -17.77 -9.47
CA ALA A 46 -25.31 -19.09 -9.00
C ALA A 46 -24.59 -19.47 -7.68
N ALA A 47 -23.28 -19.23 -7.58
CA ALA A 47 -22.53 -19.44 -6.34
C ALA A 47 -23.11 -18.62 -5.18
N ASN A 48 -23.44 -17.35 -5.41
CA ASN A 48 -24.06 -16.47 -4.39
C ASN A 48 -25.43 -16.95 -3.91
N ARG A 49 -26.14 -17.75 -4.72
CA ARG A 49 -27.41 -18.40 -4.35
C ARG A 49 -27.22 -19.78 -3.72
N GLY A 50 -25.99 -20.16 -3.40
CA GLY A 50 -25.63 -21.48 -2.84
C GLY A 50 -25.52 -22.59 -3.89
N GLN A 51 -25.66 -22.30 -5.18
CA GLN A 51 -25.58 -23.28 -6.27
C GLN A 51 -24.12 -23.47 -6.71
N LEU A 52 -23.26 -23.91 -5.79
CA LEU A 52 -21.81 -24.04 -6.00
C LEU A 52 -21.45 -25.02 -7.13
N ALA A 53 -22.28 -26.03 -7.40
CA ALA A 53 -22.07 -26.98 -8.50
C ALA A 53 -22.05 -26.30 -9.87
N VAL A 54 -22.90 -25.28 -10.09
CA VAL A 54 -22.94 -24.51 -11.34
C VAL A 54 -21.64 -23.72 -11.53
N TYR A 55 -21.13 -23.15 -10.44
CA TYR A 55 -19.87 -22.42 -10.46
C TYR A 55 -18.67 -23.34 -10.73
N VAL A 56 -18.62 -24.51 -10.09
CA VAL A 56 -17.54 -25.48 -10.30
C VAL A 56 -17.60 -26.09 -11.70
N LEU A 57 -18.80 -26.31 -12.25
CA LEU A 57 -18.97 -26.74 -13.64
C LEU A 57 -18.42 -25.70 -14.63
N TRP A 58 -18.73 -24.43 -14.43
CA TRP A 58 -18.17 -23.35 -15.24
C TRP A 58 -16.63 -23.33 -15.12
N LEU A 59 -16.11 -23.48 -13.91
CA LEU A 59 -14.67 -23.49 -13.65
C LEU A 59 -13.98 -24.69 -14.33
N HIS A 60 -14.63 -25.85 -14.37
CA HIS A 60 -14.15 -27.04 -15.10
C HIS A 60 -14.00 -26.76 -16.60
N LEU A 61 -14.98 -26.09 -17.21
CA LEU A 61 -14.95 -25.75 -18.64
C LEU A 61 -13.96 -24.63 -18.98
N HIS A 62 -13.70 -23.73 -18.03
CA HIS A 62 -12.93 -22.50 -18.26
C HIS A 62 -11.72 -22.34 -17.31
N VAL A 63 -11.09 -23.45 -16.92
CA VAL A 63 -9.96 -23.48 -15.97
C VAL A 63 -8.88 -22.46 -16.32
N TRP A 64 -8.48 -22.40 -17.60
CA TRP A 64 -7.42 -21.48 -18.04
C TRP A 64 -7.84 -20.02 -17.97
N SER A 65 -9.07 -19.72 -18.37
CA SER A 65 -9.61 -18.36 -18.30
C SER A 65 -9.65 -17.85 -16.86
N PHE A 66 -10.08 -18.72 -15.93
CA PHE A 66 -10.09 -18.45 -14.50
C PHE A 66 -8.68 -18.30 -13.93
N ALA A 67 -7.78 -19.25 -14.21
CA ALA A 67 -6.40 -19.23 -13.71
C ALA A 67 -5.66 -17.97 -14.15
N PHE A 68 -5.81 -17.57 -15.42
CA PHE A 68 -5.20 -16.35 -15.95
C PHE A 68 -5.73 -15.10 -15.26
N TYR A 69 -7.05 -15.01 -15.06
CA TYR A 69 -7.66 -13.89 -14.32
C TYR A 69 -7.10 -13.77 -12.90
N ARG A 70 -7.03 -14.88 -12.16
CA ARG A 70 -6.50 -14.91 -10.80
C ARG A 70 -5.01 -14.58 -10.77
N LEU A 71 -4.23 -15.08 -11.73
CA LEU A 71 -2.82 -14.75 -11.89
C LEU A 71 -2.62 -13.25 -12.12
N LEU A 72 -3.43 -12.63 -12.98
CA LEU A 72 -3.36 -11.20 -13.26
C LEU A 72 -3.55 -10.36 -11.99
N GLN A 73 -4.55 -10.70 -11.17
CA GLN A 73 -4.78 -10.06 -9.88
C GLN A 73 -3.60 -10.28 -8.92
N MET A 74 -3.12 -11.51 -8.78
CA MET A 74 -2.01 -11.86 -7.89
C MET A 74 -0.72 -11.13 -8.28
N VAL A 75 -0.38 -11.07 -9.57
CA VAL A 75 0.78 -10.32 -10.08
C VAL A 75 0.64 -8.83 -9.77
N ALA A 76 -0.56 -8.27 -9.93
CA ALA A 76 -0.79 -6.85 -9.66
C ALA A 76 -0.54 -6.49 -8.18
N PHE A 77 -0.98 -7.34 -7.24
CA PHE A 77 -0.67 -7.18 -5.82
C PHE A 77 0.79 -7.50 -5.47
N ALA A 78 1.41 -8.48 -6.12
CA ALA A 78 2.82 -8.80 -5.91
C ALA A 78 3.73 -7.62 -6.29
N LEU A 79 3.39 -6.88 -7.35
CA LEU A 79 4.10 -5.67 -7.77
C LEU A 79 4.01 -4.52 -6.75
N THR A 80 3.01 -4.54 -5.86
CA THR A 80 2.84 -3.53 -4.78
C THR A 80 3.38 -4.00 -3.44
N LEU A 81 4.00 -5.18 -3.35
CA LEU A 81 4.47 -5.77 -2.09
C LEU A 81 5.47 -4.89 -1.33
N SER A 82 6.33 -4.16 -2.05
CA SER A 82 7.34 -3.25 -1.46
C SER A 82 6.79 -1.86 -1.12
N LEU A 83 5.52 -1.58 -1.44
CA LEU A 83 4.88 -0.28 -1.23
C LEU A 83 4.89 0.18 0.23
N PRO A 84 4.51 -0.65 1.22
CA PRO A 84 4.47 -0.23 2.63
C PRO A 84 5.84 0.24 3.13
N PHE A 85 6.91 -0.49 2.79
CA PHE A 85 8.27 -0.10 3.16
C PHE A 85 8.79 1.11 2.37
N THR A 86 8.31 1.30 1.14
CA THR A 86 8.64 2.48 0.36
C THR A 86 8.01 3.73 0.97
N LEU A 87 6.74 3.68 1.36
CA LEU A 87 6.07 4.76 2.08
C LEU A 87 6.74 5.06 3.42
N PHE A 88 7.05 4.02 4.19
CA PHE A 88 7.78 4.18 5.44
C PHE A 88 9.09 4.96 5.25
N ARG A 89 9.90 4.61 4.25
CA ARG A 89 11.16 5.32 3.96
C ARG A 89 10.95 6.77 3.54
N ILE A 90 9.91 7.06 2.75
CA ILE A 90 9.58 8.42 2.31
C ILE A 90 9.18 9.27 3.52
N ILE A 91 8.29 8.75 4.37
CA ILE A 91 7.80 9.44 5.56
C ILE A 91 8.95 9.72 6.54
N VAL A 92 9.80 8.72 6.80
CA VAL A 92 10.98 8.94 7.67
C VAL A 92 11.90 10.01 7.09
N ALA A 93 12.14 10.00 5.77
CA ALA A 93 12.97 11.02 5.14
C ALA A 93 12.36 12.43 5.29
N GLN A 94 11.03 12.57 5.15
CA GLN A 94 10.35 13.86 5.33
C GLN A 94 10.42 14.37 6.77
N GLU A 95 10.25 13.49 7.74
CA GLU A 95 10.20 13.85 9.16
C GLU A 95 11.58 14.19 9.73
N VAL A 96 12.64 13.60 9.16
CA VAL A 96 14.02 14.00 9.50
C VAL A 96 14.38 15.32 8.81
N LEU A 97 14.09 15.48 7.52
CA LEU A 97 14.43 16.69 6.78
C LEU A 97 13.61 17.92 7.23
N GLY A 98 12.33 17.75 7.54
CA GLY A 98 11.48 18.84 8.03
C GLY A 98 11.92 19.40 9.38
N ARG A 99 12.55 18.59 10.23
CA ARG A 99 13.16 19.05 11.49
C ARG A 99 14.37 19.94 11.29
N ASP A 100 15.19 19.64 10.28
CA ASP A 100 16.38 20.43 9.99
C ASP A 100 15.99 21.82 9.43
N GLU A 101 14.90 21.90 8.66
CA GLU A 101 14.34 23.18 8.17
C GLU A 101 13.67 24.00 9.29
N GLU A 102 12.89 23.38 10.18
CA GLU A 102 12.31 24.06 11.35
C GLU A 102 13.38 24.51 12.36
N GLY A 103 14.43 23.72 12.56
CA GLY A 103 15.56 24.07 13.43
C GLY A 103 16.43 25.20 12.86
N ALA A 104 16.61 25.25 11.54
CA ALA A 104 17.31 26.34 10.86
C ALA A 104 16.48 27.63 10.79
N GLY A 105 15.16 27.53 10.65
CA GLY A 105 14.25 28.69 10.58
C GLY A 105 14.09 29.46 11.89
N VAL A 106 14.38 28.85 13.05
CA VAL A 106 14.34 29.52 14.36
C VAL A 106 15.65 30.27 14.65
N ALA A 107 16.76 29.94 13.98
CA ALA A 107 18.05 30.59 14.19
C ALA A 107 18.25 31.88 13.35
N THR A 108 17.32 32.21 12.45
CA THR A 108 17.44 33.37 11.55
C THR A 108 16.27 34.37 11.68
N GLY A 109 15.51 34.31 12.78
CA GLY A 109 14.21 34.99 12.91
C GLY A 109 14.14 36.20 13.85
N GLU A 110 15.12 36.45 14.71
CA GLU A 110 15.06 37.56 15.67
C GLU A 110 16.47 38.13 15.90
N GLU A 111 16.89 39.11 15.09
CA GLU A 111 17.88 40.15 15.46
C GLU A 111 18.21 40.99 14.21
N GLU A 112 17.30 41.86 13.79
CA GLU A 112 17.65 42.94 12.86
C GLU A 112 16.83 44.20 13.17
N GLU A 113 17.17 44.90 14.25
CA GLU A 113 17.00 46.36 14.36
C GLU A 113 18.25 46.97 15.00
N ALA A 114 18.76 48.02 14.36
CA ALA A 114 20.13 48.52 14.44
C ALA A 114 20.36 49.61 15.52
N LEU A 115 21.41 49.42 16.35
CA LEU A 115 22.50 50.32 16.84
C LEU A 115 22.19 51.79 17.32
N PRO A 116 23.03 52.46 18.19
CA PRO A 116 24.49 52.29 18.32
C PRO A 116 25.15 52.43 19.74
N ALA A 117 26.36 51.86 19.81
CA ALA A 117 27.58 52.21 20.56
C ALA A 117 27.54 53.03 21.88
N ALA A 118 27.97 52.42 22.99
CA ALA A 118 28.87 53.02 23.98
C ALA A 118 29.55 51.98 24.89
N GLU A 119 30.89 52.05 24.88
CA GLU A 119 31.84 51.83 25.99
C GLU A 119 32.17 50.43 26.56
N MET A 120 33.48 50.29 26.79
CA MET A 120 34.28 49.14 27.24
C MET A 120 33.98 48.72 28.68
N GLU A 121 34.09 47.42 29.00
CA GLU A 121 35.05 46.93 30.01
C GLU A 121 35.17 45.40 30.04
N ILE A 122 36.35 44.94 30.46
CA ILE A 122 36.92 43.59 30.36
C ILE A 122 36.42 42.69 31.49
N ALA A 123 36.08 41.43 31.22
CA ALA A 123 36.21 40.35 32.21
C ALA A 123 36.38 38.98 31.55
N ASP A 124 37.55 38.41 31.83
CA ASP A 124 38.07 37.09 31.46
C ASP A 124 37.25 35.95 32.09
N GLY A 125 36.91 34.93 31.29
CA GLY A 125 36.19 33.73 31.72
C GLY A 125 36.05 32.76 30.55
N PRO A 126 36.28 31.44 30.73
CA PRO A 126 36.49 30.52 29.62
C PRO A 126 35.19 30.37 28.83
N GLN A 127 35.20 30.87 27.59
CA GLN A 127 34.24 30.50 26.58
C GLN A 127 34.40 29.00 26.36
N THR A 128 33.51 28.22 26.98
CA THR A 128 33.18 26.90 26.45
C THR A 128 32.66 27.13 25.05
N ASP A 129 33.54 26.90 24.06
CA ASP A 129 33.19 26.63 22.68
C ASP A 129 32.18 25.48 22.66
N VAL A 130 30.89 25.82 22.83
CA VAL A 130 29.82 24.98 22.33
C VAL A 130 29.85 25.20 20.84
N ALA A 131 30.81 24.52 20.19
CA ALA A 131 30.74 24.23 18.78
C ALA A 131 29.32 23.74 18.53
N ALA A 132 28.52 24.60 17.88
CA ALA A 132 27.29 24.23 17.23
C ALA A 132 27.69 23.17 16.22
N GLY A 133 27.72 21.93 16.68
CA GLY A 133 28.05 20.78 15.87
C GLY A 133 26.96 20.71 14.82
N GLU A 134 27.28 21.21 13.63
CA GLU A 134 26.71 20.74 12.38
C GLU A 134 26.79 19.22 12.43
N LYS A 135 25.75 18.59 12.97
CA LYS A 135 25.60 17.15 12.84
C LYS A 135 25.45 16.94 11.35
N PRO A 136 26.38 16.23 10.70
CA PRO A 136 26.29 16.02 9.27
C PRO A 136 24.94 15.37 8.99
N LEU A 137 24.17 15.99 8.08
CA LEU A 137 22.91 15.45 7.58
C LEU A 137 23.10 13.95 7.34
N PRO A 138 22.23 13.07 7.90
CA PRO A 138 22.39 11.63 7.76
C PRO A 138 22.55 11.26 6.29
N GLN A 139 23.72 10.72 5.93
CA GLN A 139 24.09 10.54 4.52
C GLN A 139 23.56 9.23 3.95
N THR A 140 23.20 8.28 4.84
CA THR A 140 22.68 6.96 4.48
C THR A 140 21.21 6.79 4.88
N ALA A 141 20.49 5.95 4.12
CA ALA A 141 19.11 5.59 4.45
C ALA A 141 19.01 4.87 5.80
N GLU A 142 20.07 4.17 6.22
CA GLU A 142 20.12 3.47 7.50
C GLU A 142 20.32 4.42 8.68
N GLU A 143 21.15 5.46 8.52
CA GLU A 143 21.27 6.54 9.51
C GLU A 143 19.97 7.34 9.64
N LEU A 144 19.29 7.64 8.52
CA LEU A 144 17.96 8.28 8.54
C LEU A 144 16.94 7.44 9.31
N LEU A 145 16.99 6.11 9.15
CA LEU A 145 16.13 5.17 9.88
C LEU A 145 16.52 5.05 11.36
N ALA A 146 17.75 5.38 11.75
CA ALA A 146 18.21 5.32 13.13
C ALA A 146 17.69 6.50 13.98
N VAL A 147 17.41 7.67 13.37
CA VAL A 147 16.94 8.87 14.07
C VAL A 147 15.59 8.61 14.79
N PRO A 148 15.44 8.97 16.07
CA PRO A 148 14.17 8.89 16.78
C PRO A 148 13.25 10.08 16.44
N TRP A 149 12.04 9.80 15.97
CA TRP A 149 11.02 10.80 15.67
C TRP A 149 9.63 10.35 16.15
N ARG A 150 8.76 11.32 16.46
CA ARG A 150 7.42 11.06 17.00
C ARG A 150 6.56 10.42 15.91
N GLY A 151 6.06 9.20 16.15
CA GLY A 151 5.26 8.47 15.17
C GLY A 151 5.98 7.32 14.47
N LYS A 152 7.30 7.17 14.67
CA LYS A 152 8.11 6.07 14.13
C LYS A 152 7.51 4.69 14.39
N GLY A 153 7.02 4.43 15.59
CA GLY A 153 6.39 3.15 15.96
C GLY A 153 5.15 2.84 15.11
N PHE A 154 4.27 3.83 14.91
CA PHE A 154 3.09 3.68 14.05
C PHE A 154 3.48 3.44 12.59
N ALA A 155 4.49 4.14 12.08
CA ALA A 155 4.98 3.95 10.72
C ALA A 155 5.62 2.56 10.50
N VAL A 156 6.30 2.02 11.51
CA VAL A 156 6.85 0.64 11.48
C VAL A 156 5.73 -0.39 11.50
N ILE A 157 4.75 -0.24 12.38
CA ILE A 157 3.57 -1.13 12.44
C ILE A 157 2.85 -1.10 11.09
N ALA A 158 2.64 0.08 10.51
CA ALA A 158 2.00 0.26 9.21
C ALA A 158 2.76 -0.45 8.07
N ALA A 159 4.09 -0.39 8.08
CA ALA A 159 4.90 -1.07 7.07
C ALA A 159 4.75 -2.59 7.14
N TRP A 160 4.84 -3.16 8.34
CA TRP A 160 4.71 -4.60 8.55
C TRP A 160 3.29 -5.09 8.32
N SER A 161 2.27 -4.39 8.84
CA SER A 161 0.88 -4.75 8.62
C SER A 161 0.53 -4.66 7.14
N GLY A 162 1.01 -3.64 6.42
CA GLY A 162 0.77 -3.49 4.99
C GLY A 162 1.38 -4.63 4.18
N MET A 163 2.64 -5.00 4.48
CA MET A 163 3.31 -6.09 3.77
C MET A 163 2.64 -7.44 4.06
N LEU A 164 2.36 -7.74 5.32
CA LEU A 164 1.67 -8.96 5.72
C LEU A 164 0.25 -9.01 5.13
N GLY A 165 -0.46 -7.88 5.08
CA GLY A 165 -1.78 -7.78 4.47
C GLY A 165 -1.77 -8.15 2.99
N ILE A 166 -0.82 -7.59 2.22
CA ILE A 166 -0.63 -7.93 0.80
C ILE A 166 -0.24 -9.40 0.63
N LEU A 167 0.64 -9.93 1.48
CA LEU A 167 1.04 -11.34 1.45
C LEU A 167 -0.14 -12.28 1.69
N LEU A 168 -0.96 -12.03 2.71
CA LEU A 168 -2.16 -12.82 2.98
C LEU A 168 -3.16 -12.76 1.82
N LEU A 169 -3.30 -11.59 1.20
CA LEU A 169 -4.16 -11.42 0.05
C LEU A 169 -3.66 -12.23 -1.15
N VAL A 170 -2.36 -12.21 -1.46
CA VAL A 170 -1.77 -13.00 -2.56
C VAL A 170 -1.81 -14.49 -2.26
N LEU A 171 -1.32 -14.92 -1.10
CA LEU A 171 -1.22 -16.34 -0.72
C LEU A 171 -2.59 -16.98 -0.51
N GLY A 172 -3.53 -16.27 0.11
CA GLY A 172 -4.91 -16.75 0.28
C GLY A 172 -5.62 -16.93 -1.06
N ASN A 173 -5.44 -15.98 -1.99
CA ASN A 173 -5.99 -16.12 -3.35
C ASN A 173 -5.29 -17.23 -4.13
N LEU A 174 -3.99 -17.43 -3.97
CA LEU A 174 -3.25 -18.52 -4.60
C LEU A 174 -3.74 -19.88 -4.10
N ALA A 175 -3.80 -20.07 -2.79
CA ALA A 175 -4.27 -21.31 -2.16
C ALA A 175 -5.71 -21.64 -2.60
N SER A 176 -6.61 -20.63 -2.58
CA SER A 176 -7.98 -20.77 -3.06
C SER A 176 -8.04 -21.17 -4.53
N THR A 177 -7.22 -20.55 -5.38
CA THR A 177 -7.19 -20.81 -6.83
C THR A 177 -6.70 -22.23 -7.13
N VAL A 178 -5.60 -22.66 -6.48
CA VAL A 178 -5.06 -24.02 -6.64
C VAL A 178 -6.10 -25.07 -6.21
N TYR A 179 -6.76 -24.85 -5.07
CA TYR A 179 -7.79 -25.75 -4.59
C TYR A 179 -8.99 -25.83 -5.55
N GLN A 180 -9.54 -24.69 -5.98
CA GLN A 180 -10.67 -24.63 -6.89
C GLN A 180 -10.36 -25.31 -8.24
N ILE A 181 -9.17 -25.08 -8.80
CA ILE A 181 -8.73 -25.74 -10.04
C ILE A 181 -8.61 -27.25 -9.84
N GLY A 182 -8.06 -27.69 -8.70
CA GLY A 182 -7.94 -29.11 -8.36
C GLY A 182 -9.31 -29.80 -8.34
N VAL A 183 -10.28 -29.22 -7.63
CA VAL A 183 -11.64 -29.74 -7.54
C VAL A 183 -12.33 -29.73 -8.89
N ALA A 184 -12.24 -28.62 -9.63
CA ALA A 184 -12.92 -28.49 -10.93
C ALA A 184 -12.38 -29.47 -11.97
N ARG A 185 -11.09 -29.78 -12.00
CA ARG A 185 -10.53 -30.77 -12.94
C ARG A 185 -11.11 -32.17 -12.75
N THR A 186 -11.50 -32.51 -11.53
CA THR A 186 -12.10 -33.81 -11.18
C THR A 186 -13.63 -33.79 -11.18
N PHE A 187 -14.25 -32.64 -11.41
CA PHE A 187 -15.69 -32.48 -11.34
C PHE A 187 -16.37 -32.97 -12.62
N THR A 188 -17.52 -33.64 -12.45
CA THR A 188 -18.44 -34.01 -13.54
C THR A 188 -19.84 -33.49 -13.20
N ALA A 189 -20.67 -33.23 -14.20
CA ALA A 189 -22.00 -32.63 -13.99
C ALA A 189 -22.94 -33.46 -13.09
N GLU A 190 -22.67 -34.76 -12.95
CA GLU A 190 -23.42 -35.70 -12.11
C GLU A 190 -22.80 -35.88 -10.71
N ALA A 191 -21.60 -35.37 -10.47
CA ALA A 191 -20.91 -35.51 -9.20
C ALA A 191 -21.48 -34.55 -8.14
N ALA A 192 -21.79 -35.08 -6.97
CA ALA A 192 -22.08 -34.26 -5.80
C ALA A 192 -20.80 -33.52 -5.36
N LEU A 193 -20.93 -32.22 -5.07
CA LEU A 193 -19.81 -31.45 -4.54
C LEU A 193 -19.45 -31.94 -3.14
N THR A 194 -18.16 -32.09 -2.84
CA THR A 194 -17.72 -32.43 -1.49
C THR A 194 -18.10 -31.31 -0.51
N PRO A 195 -18.66 -31.61 0.67
CA PRO A 195 -19.05 -30.60 1.66
C PRO A 195 -17.89 -29.69 2.09
N SER A 196 -16.65 -30.19 2.00
CA SER A 196 -15.43 -29.44 2.30
C SER A 196 -15.14 -28.29 1.31
N PHE A 197 -15.74 -28.27 0.12
CA PHE A 197 -15.45 -27.25 -0.89
C PHE A 197 -15.81 -25.84 -0.39
N ALA A 198 -17.04 -25.67 0.12
CA ALA A 198 -17.50 -24.39 0.64
C ALA A 198 -16.61 -23.92 1.80
N LEU A 199 -16.32 -24.82 2.75
CA LEU A 199 -15.49 -24.53 3.92
C LEU A 199 -14.08 -24.07 3.54
N VAL A 200 -13.41 -24.74 2.60
CA VAL A 200 -12.04 -24.36 2.19
C VAL A 200 -12.05 -23.01 1.47
N VAL A 201 -13.03 -22.77 0.60
CA VAL A 201 -13.19 -21.49 -0.10
C VAL A 201 -13.45 -20.36 0.90
N GLU A 202 -14.34 -20.56 1.87
CA GLU A 202 -14.67 -19.60 2.93
C GLU A 202 -13.45 -19.24 3.78
N ILE A 203 -12.67 -20.24 4.23
CA ILE A 203 -11.44 -19.98 5.00
C ILE A 203 -10.46 -19.14 4.17
N CYS A 204 -10.23 -19.49 2.90
CA CYS A 204 -9.32 -18.72 2.05
C CYS A 204 -9.82 -17.29 1.83
N THR A 205 -11.13 -17.11 1.68
CA THR A 205 -11.78 -15.79 1.54
C THR A 205 -11.61 -14.95 2.80
N LEU A 206 -11.79 -15.53 3.99
CA LEU A 206 -11.56 -14.86 5.27
C LEU A 206 -10.08 -14.47 5.45
N VAL A 207 -9.15 -15.37 5.13
CA VAL A 207 -7.71 -15.08 5.23
C VAL A 207 -7.32 -13.93 4.29
N SER A 208 -7.75 -13.98 3.03
CA SER A 208 -7.35 -12.99 2.02
C SER A 208 -8.05 -11.64 2.18
N ASN A 209 -9.38 -11.62 2.29
CA ASN A 209 -10.16 -10.40 2.25
C ASN A 209 -10.48 -9.82 3.64
N THR A 210 -10.56 -10.65 4.68
CA THR A 210 -10.79 -10.16 6.05
C THR A 210 -9.47 -9.90 6.76
N ALA A 211 -8.64 -10.93 7.01
CA ALA A 211 -7.38 -10.75 7.73
C ALA A 211 -6.39 -9.89 6.92
N GLY A 212 -6.17 -10.24 5.64
CA GLY A 212 -5.32 -9.45 4.74
C GLY A 212 -5.84 -8.03 4.53
N GLY A 213 -7.16 -7.89 4.29
CA GLY A 213 -7.83 -6.59 4.10
C GLY A 213 -7.73 -5.67 5.32
N LEU A 214 -7.94 -6.17 6.53
CA LEU A 214 -7.83 -5.39 7.77
C LEU A 214 -6.40 -4.95 8.07
N LEU A 215 -5.40 -5.82 7.84
CA LEU A 215 -3.99 -5.46 8.01
C LEU A 215 -3.56 -4.37 7.01
N LEU A 216 -4.04 -4.47 5.78
CA LEU A 216 -3.82 -3.43 4.76
C LEU A 216 -4.56 -2.13 5.13
N ALA A 217 -5.78 -2.22 5.64
CA ALA A 217 -6.54 -1.05 6.10
C ALA A 217 -5.84 -0.34 7.27
N LEU A 218 -5.30 -1.10 8.22
CA LEU A 218 -4.51 -0.56 9.32
C LEU A 218 -3.28 0.18 8.78
N ALA A 219 -2.59 -0.41 7.79
CA ALA A 219 -1.45 0.23 7.16
C ALA A 219 -1.81 1.56 6.49
N THR A 220 -2.87 1.57 5.68
CA THR A 220 -3.30 2.78 4.96
C THR A 220 -3.83 3.85 5.91
N LEU A 221 -4.52 3.46 6.99
CA LEU A 221 -4.97 4.36 8.05
C LEU A 221 -3.78 5.03 8.75
N LEU A 222 -2.80 4.24 9.18
CA LEU A 222 -1.64 4.75 9.91
C LEU A 222 -0.75 5.62 9.01
N PHE A 223 -0.47 5.20 7.78
CA PHE A 223 0.25 6.03 6.82
C PHE A 223 -0.51 7.31 6.49
N GLY A 224 -1.82 7.22 6.26
CA GLY A 224 -2.66 8.39 5.99
C GLY A 224 -2.66 9.38 7.15
N PHE A 225 -2.82 8.90 8.38
CA PHE A 225 -2.79 9.73 9.59
C PHE A 225 -1.43 10.42 9.77
N VAL A 226 -0.32 9.68 9.62
CA VAL A 226 1.03 10.26 9.75
C VAL A 226 1.28 11.33 8.69
N ILE A 227 0.91 11.06 7.43
CA ILE A 227 1.05 12.03 6.33
C ILE A 227 0.24 13.30 6.61
N VAL A 228 -1.06 13.17 6.95
CA VAL A 228 -1.94 14.31 7.20
C VAL A 228 -1.49 15.11 8.42
N ARG A 229 -1.06 14.42 9.49
CA ARG A 229 -0.56 15.07 10.72
C ARG A 229 0.71 15.87 10.47
N SER A 230 1.65 15.33 9.71
CA SER A 230 2.92 16.01 9.45
C SER A 230 2.70 17.36 8.76
N GLY A 231 1.70 17.45 7.86
CA GLY A 231 1.38 18.67 7.13
C GLY A 231 2.51 19.17 6.21
N LEU A 232 3.64 18.46 6.15
CA LEU A 232 4.84 18.87 5.45
C LEU A 232 4.60 18.79 3.94
N GLN A 233 4.71 19.93 3.26
CA GLN A 233 4.61 20.04 1.80
C GLN A 233 5.99 19.93 1.12
N LEU A 234 6.93 19.21 1.74
CA LEU A 234 8.26 18.91 1.18
C LEU A 234 8.20 18.07 -0.10
N TRP A 235 7.04 17.46 -0.36
CA TRP A 235 6.71 16.69 -1.55
C TRP A 235 5.67 17.43 -2.39
N PRO A 236 5.33 16.98 -3.62
CA PRO A 236 4.36 17.69 -4.45
C PRO A 236 3.11 18.08 -3.64
N PRO A 237 2.48 19.24 -3.88
CA PRO A 237 1.40 19.81 -3.03
C PRO A 237 0.25 18.83 -2.73
N LEU A 238 0.11 17.81 -3.56
CA LEU A 238 -0.83 16.72 -3.48
C LEU A 238 -0.49 15.62 -2.44
N TRP A 239 0.63 15.71 -1.72
CA TRP A 239 1.06 14.70 -0.75
C TRP A 239 0.06 14.54 0.40
N VAL A 240 -0.44 15.64 0.95
CA VAL A 240 -1.45 15.60 2.02
C VAL A 240 -2.77 14.99 1.51
N ALA A 241 -3.14 15.26 0.25
CA ALA A 241 -4.30 14.65 -0.39
C ALA A 241 -4.14 13.12 -0.53
N LEU A 242 -2.94 12.63 -0.83
CA LEU A 242 -2.63 11.20 -0.83
C LEU A 242 -2.87 10.57 0.56
N GLY A 243 -2.58 11.30 1.64
CA GLY A 243 -2.87 10.90 3.01
C GLY A 243 -4.37 10.78 3.31
N TYR A 244 -5.18 11.77 2.91
CA TYR A 244 -6.64 11.70 3.05
C TYR A 244 -7.26 10.54 2.25
N VAL A 245 -6.77 10.31 1.03
CA VAL A 245 -7.21 9.17 0.21
C VAL A 245 -6.82 7.85 0.87
N ALA A 246 -5.66 7.76 1.54
CA ALA A 246 -5.27 6.56 2.29
C ALA A 246 -6.22 6.27 3.48
N ILE A 247 -6.69 7.31 4.17
CA ILE A 247 -7.70 7.18 5.25
C ILE A 247 -9.04 6.71 4.67
N LEU A 248 -9.49 7.32 3.57
CA LEU A 248 -10.72 6.90 2.88
C LEU A 248 -10.63 5.44 2.44
N LEU A 249 -9.49 5.05 1.87
CA LEU A 249 -9.20 3.67 1.47
C LEU A 249 -9.26 2.71 2.65
N ALA A 250 -8.75 3.10 3.83
CA ALA A 250 -8.86 2.29 5.04
C ALA A 250 -10.33 2.03 5.41
N LEU A 251 -11.21 3.04 5.32
CA LEU A 251 -12.64 2.88 5.60
C LEU A 251 -13.30 1.89 4.65
N PHE A 252 -13.00 1.97 3.36
CA PHE A 252 -13.52 1.02 2.36
C PHE A 252 -13.01 -0.41 2.61
N LEU A 253 -11.73 -0.57 2.94
CA LEU A 253 -11.14 -1.88 3.26
C LEU A 253 -11.73 -2.49 4.54
N ILE A 254 -11.94 -1.69 5.59
CA ILE A 254 -12.60 -2.13 6.83
C ILE A 254 -14.04 -2.55 6.53
N GLY A 255 -14.81 -1.70 5.83
CA GLY A 255 -16.18 -2.01 5.46
C GLY A 255 -16.29 -3.29 4.62
N SER A 256 -15.39 -3.47 3.65
CA SER A 256 -15.29 -4.69 2.86
C SER A 256 -14.96 -5.91 3.73
N ALA A 257 -13.97 -5.82 4.61
CA ALA A 257 -13.56 -6.93 5.47
C ALA A 257 -14.69 -7.39 6.40
N VAL A 258 -15.45 -6.45 6.96
CA VAL A 258 -16.62 -6.74 7.80
C VAL A 258 -17.73 -7.41 6.98
N GLN A 259 -18.04 -6.90 5.79
CA GLN A 259 -19.05 -7.53 4.92
C GLN A 259 -18.67 -8.97 4.56
N VAL A 260 -17.40 -9.22 4.22
CA VAL A 260 -16.92 -10.56 3.93
C VAL A 260 -16.97 -11.46 5.17
N ALA A 261 -16.66 -10.93 6.36
CA ALA A 261 -16.73 -11.70 7.61
C ALA A 261 -18.16 -12.13 7.95
N LEU A 262 -19.16 -11.31 7.62
CA LEU A 262 -20.58 -11.61 7.85
C LEU A 262 -21.15 -12.61 6.84
N ALA A 263 -20.60 -12.66 5.63
CA ALA A 263 -21.08 -13.54 4.56
C ALA A 263 -19.91 -14.09 3.71
N PRO A 264 -19.06 -14.97 4.26
CA PRO A 264 -17.83 -15.43 3.59
C PRO A 264 -18.09 -16.32 2.37
N SER A 265 -19.29 -16.91 2.29
CA SER A 265 -19.76 -17.72 1.16
C SER A 265 -20.28 -16.89 -0.01
N SER A 266 -20.54 -15.60 0.18
CA SER A 266 -20.88 -14.70 -0.92
C SER A 266 -19.61 -14.34 -1.69
N GLY A 267 -19.54 -14.72 -2.96
CA GLY A 267 -18.31 -14.68 -3.77
C GLY A 267 -17.70 -13.29 -3.98
N GLN A 268 -18.41 -12.21 -3.66
CA GLN A 268 -17.90 -10.83 -3.73
C GLN A 268 -18.72 -9.89 -2.85
N ALA A 269 -18.11 -9.30 -1.82
CA ALA A 269 -18.77 -8.25 -1.05
C ALA A 269 -18.88 -6.95 -1.86
N PHE A 270 -19.97 -6.21 -1.67
CA PHE A 270 -20.27 -4.98 -2.40
C PHE A 270 -19.13 -3.97 -2.33
N LEU A 271 -18.48 -3.84 -1.16
CA LEU A 271 -17.40 -2.90 -0.95
C LEU A 271 -16.02 -3.38 -1.41
N THR A 272 -15.84 -4.65 -1.77
CA THR A 272 -14.52 -5.18 -2.19
C THR A 272 -14.05 -4.54 -3.49
N THR A 273 -14.94 -4.43 -4.47
CA THR A 273 -14.64 -3.80 -5.76
C THR A 273 -14.22 -2.33 -5.62
N PRO A 274 -15.02 -1.44 -4.99
CA PRO A 274 -14.61 -0.05 -4.82
C PRO A 274 -13.36 0.09 -3.96
N ALA A 275 -13.14 -0.76 -2.95
CA ALA A 275 -11.91 -0.75 -2.16
C ALA A 275 -10.67 -1.06 -3.01
N PHE A 276 -10.73 -2.08 -3.88
CA PHE A 276 -9.62 -2.43 -4.77
C PHE A 276 -9.38 -1.40 -5.87
N LEU A 277 -10.44 -0.79 -6.41
CA LEU A 277 -10.30 0.31 -7.38
C LEU A 277 -9.66 1.54 -6.74
N LEU A 278 -10.07 1.89 -5.52
CA LEU A 278 -9.46 2.99 -4.77
C LEU A 278 -8.00 2.70 -4.41
N PHE A 279 -7.69 1.46 -4.02
CA PHE A 279 -6.31 1.00 -3.82
C PHE A 279 -5.50 1.12 -5.12
N ALA A 280 -6.04 0.69 -6.25
CA ALA A 280 -5.39 0.80 -7.56
C ALA A 280 -5.10 2.26 -7.95
N LEU A 281 -6.06 3.16 -7.75
CA LEU A 281 -5.88 4.59 -8.00
C LEU A 281 -4.83 5.20 -7.08
N TRP A 282 -4.87 4.87 -5.79
CA TRP A 282 -3.93 5.37 -4.79
C TRP A 282 -2.49 4.89 -5.05
N THR A 283 -2.33 3.60 -5.37
CA THR A 283 -1.02 3.02 -5.74
C THR A 283 -0.49 3.56 -7.06
N LEU A 284 -1.35 3.75 -8.06
CA LEU A 284 -1.00 4.39 -9.34
C LEU A 284 -0.55 5.83 -9.12
N TRP A 285 -1.27 6.60 -8.32
CA TRP A 285 -0.92 7.98 -7.99
C TRP A 285 0.45 8.07 -7.33
N LEU A 286 0.70 7.25 -6.29
CA LEU A 286 2.00 7.17 -5.64
C LEU A 286 3.11 6.77 -6.63
N GLY A 287 2.85 5.76 -7.47
CA GLY A 287 3.78 5.31 -8.51
C GLY A 287 4.16 6.41 -9.48
N LEU A 288 3.18 7.20 -9.95
CA LEU A 288 3.41 8.34 -10.86
C LEU A 288 4.27 9.43 -10.21
N ILE A 289 4.05 9.71 -8.91
CA ILE A 289 4.90 10.66 -8.17
C ILE A 289 6.34 10.13 -8.13
N LEU A 290 6.54 8.85 -7.80
CA LEU A 290 7.85 8.22 -7.69
C LEU A 290 8.61 8.15 -9.01
N VAL A 291 7.93 7.87 -10.12
CA VAL A 291 8.56 7.77 -11.44
C VAL A 291 9.06 9.13 -11.94
N ARG A 292 8.42 10.23 -11.51
CA ARG A 292 8.80 11.61 -11.87
C ARG A 292 10.03 12.13 -11.12
N LEU A 293 10.50 11.43 -10.08
CA LEU A 293 11.72 11.80 -9.36
C LEU A 293 12.92 11.70 -10.31
N ARG A 294 13.51 12.85 -10.69
CA ARG A 294 14.71 12.90 -11.53
C ARG A 294 15.95 12.57 -10.68
N PRO A 295 16.78 11.59 -11.08
CA PRO A 295 18.10 11.44 -10.48
C PRO A 295 18.96 12.64 -10.91
N ALA A 296 19.64 13.29 -9.96
CA ALA A 296 20.52 14.43 -10.26
C ALA A 296 21.59 14.06 -11.31
N PRO A 297 21.92 14.96 -12.27
CA PRO A 297 22.91 14.72 -13.32
C PRO A 297 24.28 14.38 -12.73
N ALA A 298 25.09 13.63 -13.49
CA ALA A 298 26.44 13.26 -13.08
C ALA A 298 27.30 14.49 -13.28
N SER A 299 27.59 15.20 -12.19
CA SER A 299 28.79 16.00 -12.09
C SER A 299 29.97 15.06 -11.84
#